data_AF-A0A5C7T662-F1
#
_entry.id   AF-A0A5C7T662-F1
#
_cell.length_a   1.000
_cell.length_b   1.000
_cell.length_c   1.000
_cell.angle_alpha   90.00
_cell.angle_beta   90.00
_cell.angle_gamma   90.00
#
_symmetry.space_group_name_H-M   'P 1'
#
loop_
_entity.id
_entity.type
_entity.pdbx_description
1 polymer ?
#
loop_
_entity_poly.entity_id
_entity_poly.type
_entity_poly.pdbx_seq_one_letter_code
_entity_poly.pdbx_strand_id
1 'polypeptide(L)' 'MSVTAQHAAELQQGVAELGVTLTERQHELLLAYLALLIKWNKAYNLTAVRNPDEMVSRHLLDSLSVVPYVAAGGDTWL' A
#
# COMPACT_ATOMS: atom_id res chain seq x y z
N MET A 1 4.76 -5.60 15.89
CA MET A 1 5.16 -6.23 14.63
C MET A 1 5.65 -5.14 13.68
N SER A 2 6.65 -5.45 12.87
CA SER A 2 7.30 -4.54 11.92
C SER A 2 7.06 -5.03 10.49
N VAL A 3 7.26 -4.16 9.50
CA VAL A 3 7.28 -4.56 8.09
C VAL A 3 8.42 -5.55 7.86
N THR A 4 8.20 -6.55 7.01
CA THR A 4 9.12 -7.65 6.72
C THR A 4 9.28 -7.87 5.22
N ALA A 5 10.23 -8.71 4.82
CA ALA A 5 10.39 -9.11 3.42
C ALA A 5 9.14 -9.79 2.82
N GLN A 6 8.32 -10.43 3.67
CA GLN A 6 7.06 -11.04 3.21
C GLN A 6 6.07 -9.97 2.72
N HIS A 7 5.94 -8.86 3.47
CA HIS A 7 5.08 -7.74 3.06
C HIS A 7 5.58 -7.08 1.76
N ALA A 8 6.90 -7.02 1.57
CA ALA A 8 7.52 -6.53 0.34
C ALA A 8 7.15 -7.41 -0.86
N ALA A 9 7.22 -8.74 -0.68
CA ALA A 9 6.83 -9.71 -1.71
C ALA A 9 5.33 -9.65 -2.00
N GLU A 10 4.48 -9.54 -0.97
CA GLU A 10 3.02 -9.40 -1.12
C GLU A 10 2.65 -8.13 -1.89
N LEU A 11 3.27 -6.99 -1.56
CA LEU A 11 3.07 -5.75 -2.30
C LEU A 11 3.50 -5.91 -3.76
N GLN A 12 4.68 -6.49 -4.01
CA GLN A 12 5.21 -6.72 -5.36
C GLN A 12 4.27 -7.60 -6.20
N GLN A 13 3.77 -8.68 -5.61
CA GLN A 13 2.85 -9.59 -6.28
C GLN A 13 1.50 -8.91 -6.54
N GLY A 14 0.93 -8.26 -5.53
CA GLY A 14 -0.38 -7.61 -5.65
C GLY A 14 -0.40 -6.50 -6.70
N VAL A 15 0.64 -5.68 -6.79
CA VAL A 15 0.69 -4.62 -7.82
C VAL A 15 0.81 -5.20 -9.22
N ALA A 16 1.54 -6.31 -9.38
CA ALA A 16 1.61 -7.02 -10.66
C ALA A 16 0.26 -7.60 -11.08
N GLU A 17 -0.49 -8.19 -10.14
CA GLU A 17 -1.85 -8.70 -10.37
C GLU A 17 -2.84 -7.58 -10.73
N LEU A 18 -2.68 -6.40 -10.13
CA LEU A 18 -3.47 -5.20 -10.44
C LEU A 18 -3.06 -4.52 -11.76
N GLY A 19 -1.99 -4.97 -12.42
CA GLY A 19 -1.45 -4.31 -13.62
C GLY A 19 -0.82 -2.94 -13.33
N VAL A 20 -0.45 -2.68 -12.08
CA VAL A 20 0.19 -1.44 -11.63
C VAL A 20 1.70 -1.63 -11.61
N THR A 21 2.43 -0.75 -12.31
CA THR A 21 3.89 -0.74 -12.27
C THR A 21 4.38 0.26 -11.22
N LEU A 22 5.23 -0.20 -10.31
CA LEU A 22 5.93 0.64 -9.35
C LEU A 22 7.42 0.65 -9.67
N THR A 23 8.05 1.81 -9.51
CA THR A 23 9.51 1.89 -9.39
C THR A 23 9.96 1.31 -8.04
N GLU A 24 11.19 0.82 -7.97
CA GLU A 24 11.82 0.37 -6.70
C GLU A 24 11.65 1.41 -5.59
N ARG A 25 11.84 2.70 -5.95
CA ARG A 25 11.69 3.79 -4.99
C ARG A 25 10.25 3.93 -4.47
N GLN A 26 9.24 3.79 -5.32
CA GLN A 26 7.84 3.84 -4.88
C GLN A 26 7.50 2.65 -3.99
N HIS A 27 8.01 1.47 -4.31
CA HIS A 27 7.84 0.27 -3.49
C HIS A 27 8.41 0.47 -2.08
N GLU A 28 9.66 0.94 -1.98
CA GLU A 28 10.29 1.30 -0.70
C GLU A 28 9.48 2.33 0.09
N LEU A 29 8.99 3.38 -0.58
CA LEU A 29 8.23 4.44 0.07
C LEU A 29 6.89 3.94 0.62
N LEU A 30 6.21 3.04 -0.09
CA LEU A 30 4.96 2.44 0.37
C LEU A 30 5.18 1.55 1.59
N LEU A 31 6.27 0.76 1.62
CA LEU A 31 6.64 -0.03 2.80
C LEU A 31 7.04 0.85 3.98
N ALA A 32 7.76 1.95 3.74
CA ALA A 32 8.10 2.92 4.78
C ALA A 32 6.83 3.61 5.33
N TYR A 33 5.89 3.96 4.45
CA TYR A 33 4.58 4.49 4.84
C TYR A 33 3.80 3.48 5.71
N LEU A 34 3.77 2.20 5.32
CA LEU A 34 3.14 1.14 6.10
C LEU A 34 3.77 1.02 7.50
N ALA A 35 5.10 1.11 7.60
CA ALA A 35 5.80 1.10 8.89
C ALA A 35 5.41 2.29 9.79
N LEU A 36 5.26 3.48 9.20
CA LEU A 36 4.77 4.66 9.93
C LEU A 36 3.32 4.47 10.39
N LEU A 37 2.46 3.94 9.53
CA LEU A 37 1.07 3.66 9.87
C LEU A 37 0.98 2.68 11.03
N ILE A 38 1.72 1.56 10.99
CA ILE A 38 1.78 0.59 12.09
C ILE A 38 2.29 1.24 13.38
N LYS A 39 3.33 2.08 13.30
CA LYS A 39 3.91 2.77 14.47
C LYS A 39 2.88 3.68 15.12
N TRP A 40 2.22 4.53 14.34
CA TRP A 40 1.31 5.55 14.87
C TRP A 40 -0.07 5.02 15.19
N ASN A 41 -0.50 3.91 14.56
CA ASN A 41 -1.77 3.27 14.90
C ASN A 41 -1.79 2.80 16.37
N LYS A 42 -0.63 2.45 16.94
CA LYS A 42 -0.50 2.11 18.36
C LYS A 42 -0.78 3.28 19.30
N ALA A 43 -0.46 4.50 18.88
CA ALA A 43 -0.61 5.69 19.70
C ALA A 43 -2.00 6.34 19.53
N TYR A 44 -2.55 6.31 18.31
CA TYR A 44 -3.70 7.15 17.96
C TYR A 44 -4.88 6.42 17.29
N ASN A 45 -4.84 5.08 17.17
CA ASN A 45 -5.92 4.28 16.54
C ASN A 45 -6.40 4.86 15.18
N LEU A 46 -5.44 5.09 14.29
CA LEU A 46 -5.63 5.62 12.93
C LEU A 46 -6.48 4.72 12.03
N THR A 47 -6.45 3.41 12.27
CA THR A 47 -7.19 2.41 11.49
C THR A 47 -7.61 1.24 12.38
N ALA A 48 -8.77 0.66 12.08
CA ALA A 48 -9.26 -0.54 12.75
C ALA A 48 -8.42 -1.79 12.42
N VAL A 49 -7.67 -1.78 11.30
CA VAL A 49 -6.77 -2.88 10.92
C VAL A 49 -5.49 -2.79 11.74
N ARG A 50 -5.19 -3.85 12.49
CA ARG A 50 -4.04 -3.88 13.44
C ARG A 50 -2.99 -4.92 13.09
N ASN A 51 -3.36 -5.93 12.32
CA ASN A 51 -2.48 -6.99 11.87
C ASN A 51 -1.69 -6.50 10.64
N PRO A 52 -0.35 -6.35 10.69
CA PRO A 52 0.44 -5.90 9.55
C PRO A 52 0.25 -6.75 8.29
N ASP A 53 0.04 -8.06 8.47
CA ASP A 53 -0.17 -9.01 7.38
C ASP A 53 -1.49 -8.71 6.62
N GLU A 54 -2.43 -8.00 7.24
CA GLU A 54 -3.67 -7.55 6.59
C GLU A 54 -3.56 -6.12 6.04
N MET A 55 -2.56 -5.34 6.47
CA MET A 55 -2.46 -3.93 6.11
C MET A 55 -1.93 -3.70 4.68
N VAL A 56 -1.14 -4.63 4.13
CA VAL A 56 -0.71 -4.55 2.72
C VAL A 56 -1.93 -4.63 1.81
N SER A 57 -2.74 -5.68 1.95
CA SER A 57 -3.97 -5.85 1.18
C SER A 57 -5.01 -4.75 1.44
N ARG A 58 -5.33 -4.46 2.71
CA ARG A 58 -6.43 -3.54 3.06
C ARG A 58 -6.11 -2.04 2.97
N HIS A 59 -4.84 -1.66 2.92
CA HIS A 59 -4.47 -0.24 2.82
C HIS A 59 -3.71 0.07 1.53
N LEU A 60 -2.64 -0.67 1.23
CA LEU A 60 -1.82 -0.36 0.06
C LEU A 60 -2.50 -0.84 -1.23
N LEU A 61 -2.77 -2.15 -1.35
CA LEU A 61 -3.33 -2.73 -2.57
C LEU A 61 -4.76 -2.27 -2.83
N ASP A 62 -5.60 -2.16 -1.80
CA ASP A 62 -6.95 -1.59 -1.92
C ASP A 62 -6.91 -0.18 -2.52
N SER A 63 -6.02 0.69 -2.03
CA SER A 63 -5.86 2.04 -2.58
C SER A 63 -5.29 2.04 -4.00
N LEU A 64 -4.31 1.18 -4.28
CA LEU A 64 -3.66 1.09 -5.60
C LEU A 64 -4.57 0.46 -6.67
N SER A 65 -5.58 -0.30 -6.27
CA SER A 65 -6.52 -0.97 -7.18
C SER A 65 -7.27 -0.01 -8.12
N VAL A 66 -7.38 1.26 -7.73
CA VAL A 66 -8.05 2.29 -8.53
C VAL A 66 -7.18 2.81 -9.68
N VAL A 67 -5.86 2.68 -9.59
CA VAL A 67 -4.88 3.29 -10.53
C VAL A 67 -5.17 2.96 -12.00
N PRO A 68 -5.44 1.70 -12.39
CA PRO A 68 -5.71 1.36 -13.80
C PRO A 68 -6.95 2.07 -14.36
N TYR A 69 -7.90 2.44 -13.51
CA TYR A 69 -9.16 3.05 -13.92
C TYR A 69 -9.10 4.58 -13.96
N VAL A 70 -8.33 5.21 -13.07
CA VAL A 70 -8.18 6.68 -13.05
C VAL A 70 -7.20 7.19 -14.10
N ALA A 71 -6.22 6.37 -14.50
CA ALA A 71 -5.28 6.73 -15.57
C ALA A 71 -5.99 7.03 -16.90
N ALA A 72 -7.14 6.42 -17.16
CA ALA A 72 -7.94 6.66 -18.36
C ALA A 72 -8.68 8.01 -18.34
N GLY A 73 -8.89 8.61 -17.17
CA GLY A 73 -9.61 9.89 -17.00
C GLY A 73 -8.75 11.14 -17.21
N GLY A 74 -7.43 11.01 -17.34
CA GLY A 74 -6.50 12.14 -17.49
C GLY A 74 -6.36 13.02 -16.24
N ASP A 75 -5.74 14.20 -16.37
CA ASP A 75 -5.55 15.18 -15.28
C ASP A 75 -6.81 16.03 -14.99
N THR A 76 -7.94 15.70 -15.60
CA THR A 76 -9.18 16.50 -15.56
C THR A 76 -10.05 16.13 -14.36
N TRP A 77 -9.45 16.12 -13.16
CA TRP A 77 -10.15 15.84 -11.89
C TRP A 77 -10.52 17.12 -11.11
N LEU A 78 -10.33 18.30 -11.72
CA LEU A 78 -10.72 19.64 -11.22
C LEU A 78 -11.26 20.48 -12.38
#